data_AF-A0A9D5MGC1-F1
#
_entry.id   AF-A0A9D5MGC1-F1
#
_cell.length_a   1.000
_cell.length_b   1.000
_cell.length_c   1.000
_cell.angle_alpha   90.00
_cell.angle_beta   90.00
_cell.angle_gamma   90.00
#
_symmetry.space_group_name_H-M   'P 1'
#
loop_
_entity.id
_entity.type
_entity.pdbx_description
1 polymer ?
#
loop_
_entity_poly.entity_id
_entity_poly.type
_entity_poly.pdbx_seq_one_letter_code
_entity_poly.pdbx_strand_id
1 'polypeptide(L)'
;ADFSRYVTWVRDAEEAARTLLETTGNVLLTTGGNTLGVYASIVDSARLYARVLPVEASLGKCAEAGLHISHVIAMQGPFSQAFNRALYEQWDIAVLVTKDSGNAGGVRDKVLPALALGMRVIMIGRPEREA
;
A
#
# COMPACT_ATOMS: atom_id res chain seq x y z
N ALA A 1 14.18 0.92 15.31
CA ALA A 1 13.89 2.36 15.28
C ALA A 1 12.39 2.53 15.22
N ASP A 2 11.85 3.45 16.02
CA ASP A 2 10.45 3.84 15.93
C ASP A 2 10.23 4.62 14.63
N PHE A 3 9.54 3.98 13.67
CA PHE A 3 9.23 4.57 12.37
C PHE A 3 7.97 5.44 12.41
N SER A 4 7.23 5.44 13.52
CA SER A 4 5.91 6.08 13.65
C SER A 4 5.91 7.56 13.28
N ARG A 5 6.99 8.29 13.60
CA ARG A 5 7.18 9.72 13.28
C ARG A 5 7.51 10.01 11.82
N TYR A 6 7.84 8.99 11.02
CA TYR A 6 8.21 9.14 9.61
C TYR A 6 7.11 8.69 8.65
N VAL A 7 5.94 8.28 9.19
CA VAL A 7 4.78 7.86 8.40
C VAL A 7 3.62 8.84 8.58
N THR A 8 2.77 8.95 7.57
CA THR A 8 1.50 9.69 7.65
C THR A 8 0.45 8.75 8.20
N TRP A 9 -0.15 9.08 9.33
CA TRP A 9 -1.26 8.29 9.87
C TRP A 9 -2.58 8.81 9.31
N VAL A 10 -3.43 7.88 8.85
CA VAL A 10 -4.77 8.15 8.35
C VAL A 10 -5.74 7.14 8.95
N ARG A 11 -7.02 7.49 9.04
CA ARG A 11 -8.04 6.68 9.72
C ARG A 11 -8.54 5.53 8.88
N ASP A 12 -8.63 5.72 7.56
CA ASP A 12 -9.19 4.75 6.64
C ASP A 12 -8.63 4.90 5.20
N ALA A 13 -9.18 4.10 4.27
CA ALA A 13 -8.78 4.10 2.88
C ALA A 13 -9.21 5.37 2.12
N GLU A 14 -10.28 6.03 2.54
CA GLU A 14 -10.76 7.25 1.89
C GLU A 14 -9.86 8.43 2.23
N GLU A 15 -9.49 8.57 3.50
CA GLU A 15 -8.50 9.55 3.94
C GLU A 15 -7.14 9.28 3.30
N ALA A 16 -6.70 8.02 3.23
CA ALA A 16 -5.48 7.63 2.51
C ALA A 16 -5.53 8.07 1.03
N ALA A 17 -6.64 7.82 0.34
CA ALA A 17 -6.82 8.18 -1.06
C ALA A 17 -6.80 9.71 -1.28
N ARG A 18 -7.40 10.50 -0.37
CA ARG A 18 -7.32 11.97 -0.40
C ARG A 18 -5.90 12.46 -0.19
N THR A 19 -5.15 11.89 0.76
CA THR A 19 -3.73 12.25 0.98
C THR A 19 -2.88 11.98 -0.27
N LEU A 20 -3.21 10.96 -1.07
CA LEU A 20 -2.47 10.67 -2.31
C LEU A 20 -2.61 11.79 -3.38
N LEU A 21 -3.63 12.65 -3.31
CA LEU A 21 -3.80 13.79 -4.22
C LEU A 21 -2.69 14.83 -4.05
N GLU A 22 -2.05 14.88 -2.88
CA GLU A 22 -0.93 15.78 -2.57
C GLU A 22 0.43 15.16 -2.95
N THR A 23 0.43 13.98 -3.56
CA THR A 23 1.63 13.21 -3.92
C THR A 23 1.70 12.95 -5.42
N THR A 24 2.90 12.71 -5.93
CA THR A 24 3.17 12.32 -7.32
C THR A 24 3.88 10.97 -7.36
N GLY A 25 3.99 10.38 -8.56
CA GLY A 25 4.63 9.08 -8.77
C GLY A 25 3.75 7.88 -8.45
N ASN A 26 4.35 6.69 -8.55
CA ASN A 26 3.66 5.41 -8.44
C ASN A 26 3.33 5.08 -6.98
N VAL A 27 2.15 4.51 -6.78
CA VAL A 27 1.58 4.20 -5.47
C VAL A 27 1.43 2.70 -5.33
N LEU A 28 2.06 2.09 -4.33
CA LEU A 28 1.86 0.68 -4.00
C LEU A 28 0.85 0.53 -2.85
N LEU A 29 -0.28 -0.09 -3.16
CA LEU A 29 -1.33 -0.45 -2.23
C LEU A 29 -1.08 -1.86 -1.68
N THR A 30 -0.90 -1.95 -0.36
CA THR A 30 -0.77 -3.21 0.38
C THR A 30 -1.89 -3.41 1.42
N THR A 31 -3.03 -2.77 1.18
CA THR A 31 -4.21 -2.72 2.08
C THR A 31 -5.25 -3.80 1.82
N GLY A 32 -5.03 -4.65 0.80
CA GLY A 32 -5.93 -5.74 0.41
C GLY A 32 -7.03 -5.31 -0.58
N GLY A 33 -7.60 -6.29 -1.29
CA GLY A 33 -8.47 -6.08 -2.45
C GLY A 33 -9.76 -5.28 -2.17
N ASN A 34 -10.32 -5.37 -0.96
CA ASN A 34 -11.62 -4.74 -0.62
C ASN A 34 -11.61 -3.21 -0.68
N THR A 35 -10.44 -2.59 -0.64
CA THR A 35 -10.30 -1.12 -0.60
C THR A 35 -9.89 -0.52 -1.94
N LEU A 36 -9.59 -1.35 -2.95
CA LEU A 36 -9.05 -0.89 -4.23
C LEU A 36 -10.00 0.07 -4.95
N GLY A 37 -11.31 -0.19 -4.93
CA GLY A 37 -12.31 0.70 -5.53
C GLY A 37 -12.34 2.10 -4.92
N VAL A 38 -11.99 2.26 -3.64
CA VAL A 38 -11.92 3.58 -2.98
C VAL A 38 -10.74 4.39 -3.52
N TYR A 39 -9.59 3.74 -3.74
CA TYR A 39 -8.44 4.42 -4.31
C TYR A 39 -8.67 4.78 -5.78
N ALA A 40 -9.18 3.83 -6.57
CA ALA A 40 -9.38 4.03 -8.00
C ALA A 40 -10.48 5.06 -8.34
N SER A 41 -11.38 5.38 -7.41
CA SER A 41 -12.38 6.43 -7.59
C SER A 41 -11.85 7.85 -7.34
N ILE A 42 -10.68 7.99 -6.69
CA ILE A 42 -10.10 9.28 -6.28
C ILE A 42 -8.76 9.53 -6.98
N VAL A 43 -7.97 8.48 -7.19
CA VAL A 43 -6.62 8.52 -7.75
C VAL A 43 -6.60 7.83 -9.10
N ASP A 44 -5.92 8.43 -10.08
CA ASP A 44 -5.70 7.84 -11.40
C ASP A 44 -5.14 6.41 -11.29
N SER A 45 -5.85 5.43 -11.87
CA SER A 45 -5.48 4.02 -11.82
C SER A 45 -4.15 3.73 -12.51
N ALA A 46 -3.68 4.59 -13.41
CA ALA A 46 -2.35 4.51 -14.01
C ALA A 46 -1.22 4.66 -12.97
N ARG A 47 -1.49 5.29 -11.81
CA ARG A 47 -0.51 5.41 -10.72
C ARG A 47 -0.59 4.26 -9.72
N LEU A 48 -1.66 3.46 -9.75
CA LEU A 48 -1.99 2.50 -8.69
C LEU A 48 -1.43 1.12 -9.01
N TYR A 49 -0.50 0.67 -8.17
CA TYR A 49 -0.04 -0.71 -8.07
C TYR A 49 -0.69 -1.39 -6.87
N ALA A 50 -1.18 -2.61 -7.05
CA ALA A 50 -1.82 -3.37 -5.98
C ALA A 50 -1.10 -4.68 -5.77
N ARG A 51 -0.63 -4.91 -4.53
CA ARG A 51 -0.18 -6.24 -4.11
C ARG A 51 -1.32 -6.98 -3.43
N VAL A 52 -1.77 -8.06 -4.04
CA VAL A 52 -2.93 -8.86 -3.59
C VAL A 52 -2.58 -10.34 -3.46
N LEU A 53 -3.43 -11.12 -2.78
CA LEU A 53 -3.27 -12.57 -2.74
C LEU A 53 -3.55 -13.17 -4.14
N PRO A 54 -2.87 -14.27 -4.52
CA PRO A 54 -3.03 -14.92 -5.81
C PRO A 54 -4.27 -15.81 -5.82
N VAL A 55 -5.44 -15.22 -5.57
CA VAL A 55 -6.75 -15.89 -5.58
C VAL A 55 -7.71 -15.12 -6.46
N GLU A 56 -8.62 -15.83 -7.13
CA GLU A 56 -9.56 -15.24 -8.11
C GLU A 56 -10.34 -14.06 -7.54
N ALA A 57 -10.85 -14.18 -6.31
CA ALA A 57 -11.59 -13.11 -5.65
C ALA A 57 -10.77 -11.81 -5.46
N SER A 58 -9.44 -11.91 -5.35
CA SER A 58 -8.56 -10.74 -5.25
C SER A 58 -8.24 -10.13 -6.61
N LEU A 59 -8.05 -10.98 -7.63
CA LEU A 59 -7.82 -10.55 -9.01
C LEU A 59 -9.06 -9.89 -9.60
N GLY A 60 -10.25 -10.44 -9.33
CA GLY A 60 -11.54 -9.87 -9.71
C GLY A 60 -11.70 -8.44 -9.18
N LYS A 61 -11.37 -8.20 -7.90
CA LYS A 61 -11.39 -6.86 -7.31
C LYS A 61 -10.42 -5.87 -7.96
N CYS A 62 -9.27 -6.35 -8.44
CA CYS A 62 -8.34 -5.50 -9.19
C CYS A 62 -8.93 -5.10 -10.55
N ALA A 63 -9.58 -6.05 -11.24
CA ALA A 63 -10.24 -5.80 -12.52
C ALA A 63 -11.46 -4.87 -12.35
N GLU A 64 -12.30 -5.09 -11.34
CA GLU A 64 -13.43 -4.23 -10.99
C GLU A 64 -12.99 -2.79 -10.65
N ALA A 65 -11.83 -2.63 -10.00
CA ALA A 65 -11.24 -1.33 -9.71
C ALA A 65 -10.54 -0.69 -10.94
N GLY A 66 -10.55 -1.33 -12.11
CA GLY A 66 -9.95 -0.79 -13.33
C GLY A 66 -8.43 -0.67 -13.29
N LEU A 67 -7.74 -1.50 -12.50
CA LEU A 67 -6.29 -1.50 -12.46
C LEU A 67 -5.70 -2.07 -13.75
N HIS A 68 -4.61 -1.47 -14.20
CA HIS A 68 -3.81 -2.05 -15.27
C HIS A 68 -3.28 -3.41 -14.86
N ILE A 69 -3.38 -4.41 -15.74
CA ILE A 69 -2.92 -5.78 -15.44
C ILE A 69 -1.43 -5.83 -15.07
N SER A 70 -0.61 -4.95 -15.66
CA SER A 70 0.81 -4.78 -15.37
C SER A 70 1.09 -4.18 -13.98
N HIS A 71 0.06 -3.65 -13.31
CA HIS A 71 0.15 -3.04 -11.98
C HIS A 71 -0.40 -3.97 -10.87
N VAL A 72 -0.86 -5.17 -11.23
CA VAL A 72 -1.34 -6.17 -10.29
C VAL A 72 -0.21 -7.13 -9.93
N ILE A 73 0.17 -7.15 -8.65
CA ILE A 73 1.25 -7.97 -8.10
C ILE A 73 0.61 -9.05 -7.22
N ALA A 74 0.26 -10.19 -7.81
CA ALA A 74 -0.41 -11.29 -7.12
C ALA A 74 0.61 -12.24 -6.47
N MET A 75 0.70 -12.22 -5.14
CA MET A 75 1.69 -13.03 -4.41
C MET A 75 1.29 -13.27 -2.94
N GLN A 76 1.75 -14.39 -2.38
CA GLN A 76 1.54 -14.75 -0.97
C GLN A 76 2.86 -14.62 -0.20
N GLY A 77 2.82 -13.90 0.91
CA GLY A 77 3.97 -13.71 1.81
C GLY A 77 4.23 -14.91 2.73
N PRO A 78 5.20 -14.81 3.66
CA PRO A 78 5.85 -13.58 4.12
C PRO A 78 6.86 -13.00 3.11
N PHE A 79 7.18 -11.70 3.26
CA PHE A 79 8.12 -10.99 2.40
C PHE A 79 9.23 -10.34 3.23
N SER A 80 10.48 -10.49 2.81
CA SER A 80 11.63 -9.86 3.46
C SER A 80 11.76 -8.38 3.11
N GLN A 81 12.54 -7.63 3.89
CA GLN A 81 12.88 -6.23 3.57
C GLN A 81 13.59 -6.10 2.22
N ALA A 82 14.53 -7.00 1.93
CA ALA A 82 15.26 -7.00 0.67
C ALA A 82 14.33 -7.22 -0.53
N PHE A 83 13.36 -8.13 -0.40
CA PHE A 83 12.37 -8.34 -1.45
C PHE A 83 11.45 -7.12 -1.63
N ASN A 84 10.93 -6.56 -0.54
CA ASN A 84 10.11 -5.34 -0.63
C ASN A 84 10.89 -4.18 -1.28
N ARG A 85 12.15 -3.95 -0.90
CA ARG A 85 13.03 -2.97 -1.54
C ARG A 85 13.13 -3.18 -3.04
N ALA A 86 13.41 -4.41 -3.48
CA ALA A 86 13.52 -4.73 -4.90
C ALA A 86 12.22 -4.45 -5.67
N LEU A 87 11.06 -4.75 -5.08
CA LEU A 87 9.76 -4.38 -5.68
C LEU A 87 9.62 -2.86 -5.80
N TYR A 88 9.98 -2.11 -4.76
CA TYR A 88 9.85 -0.66 -4.76
C TYR A 88 10.72 -0.02 -5.84
N GLU A 89 11.95 -0.50 -6.01
CA GLU A 89 12.88 -0.06 -7.05
C GLU A 89 12.40 -0.48 -8.45
N GLN A 90 11.95 -1.72 -8.63
CA GLN A 90 11.51 -2.27 -9.92
C GLN A 90 10.35 -1.49 -10.56
N TRP A 91 9.41 -1.01 -9.75
CA TRP A 91 8.24 -0.26 -10.21
C TRP A 91 8.30 1.24 -9.90
N ASP A 92 9.47 1.75 -9.50
CA ASP A 92 9.67 3.17 -9.18
C ASP A 92 8.59 3.70 -8.22
N ILE A 93 8.33 2.94 -7.15
CA ILE A 93 7.26 3.26 -6.20
C ILE A 93 7.68 4.48 -5.38
N ALA A 94 6.92 5.56 -5.47
CA ALA A 94 7.12 6.79 -4.71
C ALA A 94 6.34 6.79 -3.37
N VAL A 95 5.19 6.12 -3.32
CA VAL A 95 4.31 6.10 -2.15
C VAL A 95 3.89 4.67 -1.79
N LEU A 96 4.07 4.28 -0.53
CA LEU A 96 3.56 3.04 0.03
C LEU A 96 2.32 3.32 0.88
N VAL A 97 1.18 2.71 0.52
CA VAL A 97 -0.01 2.67 1.38
C VAL A 97 -0.11 1.29 2.03
N THR A 98 -0.18 1.26 3.36
CA THR A 98 -0.21 0.02 4.13
C THR A 98 -1.11 0.15 5.36
N LYS A 99 -1.61 -0.98 5.85
CA LYS A 99 -2.34 -1.06 7.12
C LYS A 99 -1.45 -1.61 8.24
N ASP A 100 -1.67 -1.15 9.47
CA ASP A 100 -1.14 -1.84 10.64
C ASP A 100 -1.91 -3.15 10.91
N SER A 101 -1.32 -4.27 10.45
CA SER A 101 -1.87 -5.61 10.63
C SER A 101 -1.66 -6.18 12.04
N GLY A 102 -1.00 -5.48 12.97
CA GLY A 102 -0.65 -6.01 14.30
C GLY A 102 0.53 -6.95 14.36
N ASN A 103 0.88 -7.58 13.24
CA ASN A 103 2.14 -8.27 13.11
C ASN A 103 3.26 -7.23 12.90
N ALA A 104 3.89 -6.84 14.01
CA ALA A 104 4.96 -5.84 14.01
C ALA A 104 6.10 -6.18 13.02
N GLY A 105 6.39 -7.48 12.80
CA GLY A 105 7.41 -7.92 11.83
C GLY A 105 7.02 -7.58 10.40
N GLY A 106 5.83 -8.02 9.97
CA GLY A 106 5.37 -7.79 8.59
C GLY A 106 5.14 -6.31 8.24
N VAL A 107 4.78 -5.48 9.21
CA VAL A 107 4.69 -4.02 9.01
C VAL A 107 6.09 -3.42 8.81
N ARG A 108 7.04 -3.77 9.68
CA ARG A 108 8.42 -3.28 9.58
C ARG A 108 9.08 -3.68 8.28
N ASP A 109 8.82 -4.91 7.81
CA ASP A 109 9.44 -5.42 6.59
C ASP A 109 9.00 -4.69 5.31
N LYS A 110 7.85 -3.99 5.35
CA LYS A 110 7.39 -3.09 4.28
C LYS A 110 7.88 -1.65 4.49
N VAL A 111 7.75 -1.14 5.71
CA VAL A 111 7.96 0.29 6.00
C VAL A 111 9.44 0.68 5.98
N LEU A 112 10.32 -0.10 6.60
CA LEU A 112 11.75 0.25 6.70
C LEU A 112 12.43 0.40 5.32
N PRO A 113 12.27 -0.54 4.36
CA PRO A 113 12.85 -0.35 3.04
C PRO A 113 12.24 0.84 2.30
N ALA A 114 10.95 1.13 2.46
CA ALA A 114 10.32 2.30 1.84
C ALA A 114 10.92 3.61 2.35
N LEU A 115 11.04 3.75 3.68
CA LEU A 115 11.68 4.92 4.29
C LEU A 115 13.15 5.07 3.89
N ALA A 116 13.88 3.96 3.80
CA ALA A 116 15.27 3.97 3.36
C ALA A 116 15.46 4.33 1.88
N LEU A 117 14.39 4.29 1.07
CA LEU A 117 14.34 4.75 -0.31
C LEU A 117 13.82 6.19 -0.45
N GLY A 118 13.49 6.86 0.65
CA GLY A 118 12.89 8.20 0.62
C GLY A 118 11.43 8.22 0.19
N MET A 119 10.76 7.06 0.15
CA MET A 119 9.36 6.95 -0.23
C MET A 119 8.45 7.55 0.85
N ARG A 120 7.31 8.11 0.44
CA ARG A 120 6.25 8.49 1.38
C ARG A 120 5.53 7.22 1.85
N VAL A 121 5.32 7.11 3.16
CA VAL A 121 4.53 6.01 3.74
C VAL A 121 3.24 6.58 4.32
N ILE A 122 2.11 6.06 3.85
CA ILE A 122 0.78 6.33 4.40
C ILE A 122 0.33 5.07 5.13
N MET A 123 0.11 5.20 6.43
CA MET A 123 -0.29 4.13 7.31
C MET A 123 -1.72 4.31 7.77
N ILE A 124 -2.57 3.35 7.40
CA ILE A 124 -3.91 3.24 7.97
C ILE A 124 -3.78 2.65 9.37
N GLY A 125 -4.07 3.48 10.37
CA GLY A 125 -4.06 3.09 11.77
C GLY A 125 -5.14 2.06 12.09
N ARG A 126 -5.03 1.42 13.25
CA ARG A 126 -6.20 0.76 13.83
C ARG A 126 -7.15 1.87 14.30
N PRO A 127 -8.47 1.77 14.07
CA PRO A 127 -9.41 2.65 14.76
C PRO A 127 -9.07 2.58 16.24
N GLU A 128 -8.86 3.74 16.88
CA GLU A 128 -8.76 3.80 18.32
C GLU A 128 -9.95 3.01 18.86
N ARG A 129 -9.69 1.96 19.64
CA ARG A 129 -10.77 1.40 20.44
C ARG A 129 -11.22 2.55 21.33
N GLU A 130 -12.46 3.00 21.14
CA GLU A 130 -13.12 3.87 22.11
C GLU A 130 -12.81 3.33 23.51
N ALA A 131 -12.20 4.17 24.34
CA ALA A 131 -11.90 3.86 25.72
C ALA A 131 -13.20 3.64 26.52
#